data_AF-A0A3D0SZ77-F1
#
_entry.id   AF-A0A3D0SZ77-F1
#
_cell.length_a   1.000
_cell.length_b   1.000
_cell.length_c   1.000
_cell.angle_alpha   90.00
_cell.angle_beta   90.00
_cell.angle_gamma   90.00
#
_symmetry.space_group_name_H-M   'P 1'
#
loop_
_entity.id
_entity.type
_entity.pdbx_description
1 polymer ?
#
loop_
_entity_poly.entity_id
_entity_poly.type
_entity_poly.pdbx_seq_one_letter_code
_entity_poly.pdbx_strand_id
1 'polypeptide(L)'
;MKAAHPHAPAQAIASLWDSHHFSALDKSHLRHADIQPVLDEIADYPSITRETIGYSCTGKSIERLSMGSGPLIILAWTQMHGDEPTATAAVLDWLKLLHLNSTSNSLALGSDWTSLVTLHIIPMLNPDGAERDTRVNEQGIDINRDAKQLQTPEGRLLWQQVQTLKPDVAFNLHDQNPYYSAGPTAYPATIAFLAPAFHPDKHVDAPRLRAKQLIACMADTLSHWLPCHIGRYDDTYSLRS
;
A
#
# COMPACT_ATOMS: atom_id res chain seq x y z
N MET A 1 7.06 -8.17 22.61
CA MET A 1 6.86 -9.46 21.94
C MET A 1 7.88 -9.54 20.83
N LYS A 2 8.70 -10.60 20.77
CA LYS A 2 9.47 -10.87 19.54
C LYS A 2 8.47 -11.37 18.51
N ALA A 3 8.34 -10.70 17.37
CA ALA A 3 7.51 -11.22 16.28
C ALA A 3 8.03 -12.62 15.93
N ALA A 4 7.14 -13.58 15.65
CA ALA A 4 7.58 -14.88 15.15
C ALA A 4 8.36 -14.63 13.86
N HIS A 5 9.66 -14.97 13.85
CA HIS A 5 10.48 -14.77 12.68
C HIS A 5 9.88 -15.57 11.51
N PRO A 6 9.81 -14.98 10.32
CA PRO A 6 9.27 -15.65 9.16
C PRO A 6 10.19 -16.82 8.79
N HIS A 7 9.64 -18.03 8.78
CA HIS A 7 10.40 -19.25 8.55
C HIS A 7 10.87 -19.43 7.09
N ALA A 8 10.47 -18.55 6.17
CA ALA A 8 10.78 -18.62 4.76
C ALA A 8 12.11 -17.91 4.41
N PRO A 9 13.07 -18.61 3.77
CA PRO A 9 14.26 -17.97 3.22
C PRO A 9 13.90 -16.95 2.14
N ALA A 10 14.71 -15.88 1.99
CA ALA A 10 14.51 -14.87 0.94
C ALA A 10 14.39 -15.50 -0.46
N GLN A 11 15.19 -16.52 -0.75
CA GLN A 11 15.16 -17.25 -2.01
C GLN A 11 13.80 -17.92 -2.29
N ALA A 12 13.13 -18.44 -1.24
CA ALA A 12 11.82 -19.06 -1.41
C ALA A 12 10.75 -18.02 -1.75
N ILE A 13 10.83 -16.84 -1.12
CA ILE A 13 9.95 -15.70 -1.42
C ILE A 13 10.18 -15.22 -2.86
N ALA A 14 11.45 -15.05 -3.25
CA ALA A 14 11.82 -14.63 -4.60
C ALA A 14 11.31 -15.61 -5.66
N SER A 15 11.54 -16.92 -5.48
CA SER A 15 11.07 -17.93 -6.44
C SER A 15 9.55 -18.02 -6.52
N LEU A 16 8.83 -17.77 -5.42
CA LEU A 16 7.37 -17.69 -5.43
C LEU A 16 6.90 -16.47 -6.22
N TRP A 17 7.53 -15.32 -6.03
CA TRP A 17 7.26 -14.11 -6.81
C TRP A 17 7.58 -14.31 -8.30
N ASP A 18 8.77 -14.84 -8.64
CA ASP A 18 9.19 -15.13 -10.02
C ASP A 18 8.17 -16.01 -10.76
N SER A 19 7.54 -16.95 -10.05
CA SER A 19 6.60 -17.91 -10.64
C SER A 19 5.18 -17.34 -10.84
N HIS A 20 4.83 -16.24 -10.17
CA HIS A 20 3.44 -15.80 -10.06
C HIS A 20 3.20 -14.31 -10.32
N HIS A 21 4.21 -13.46 -10.32
CA HIS A 21 4.06 -12.04 -10.60
C HIS A 21 3.41 -11.79 -11.96
N PHE A 22 2.76 -10.65 -12.09
CA PHE A 22 2.21 -10.19 -13.36
C PHE A 22 3.30 -9.49 -14.16
N SER A 23 3.93 -10.18 -15.10
CA SER A 23 4.96 -9.58 -15.97
C SER A 23 4.47 -8.37 -16.78
N ALA A 24 3.16 -8.22 -16.96
CA ALA A 24 2.54 -7.02 -17.54
C ALA A 24 2.78 -5.74 -16.71
N LEU A 25 3.08 -5.89 -15.41
CA LEU A 25 3.35 -4.82 -14.46
C LEU A 25 4.85 -4.48 -14.35
N ASP A 26 5.74 -5.22 -15.01
CA ASP A 26 7.20 -4.97 -15.03
C ASP A 26 7.55 -3.77 -15.91
N LYS A 27 7.11 -2.59 -15.46
CA LYS A 27 7.27 -1.31 -16.13
C LYS A 27 7.82 -0.31 -15.15
N SER A 28 8.67 0.59 -15.63
CA SER A 28 9.16 1.72 -14.84
C SER A 28 8.04 2.69 -14.44
N HIS A 29 6.92 2.63 -15.15
CA HIS A 29 5.75 3.48 -14.94
C HIS A 29 4.47 2.72 -15.27
N LEU A 30 3.46 2.85 -14.41
CA LEU A 30 2.18 2.16 -14.56
C LEU A 30 1.04 3.17 -14.73
N ARG A 31 0.35 3.07 -15.87
CA ARG A 31 -0.86 3.82 -16.19
C ARG A 31 -2.11 3.02 -15.86
N HIS A 32 -3.26 3.68 -15.88
CA HIS A 32 -4.54 3.03 -15.61
C HIS A 32 -4.81 1.86 -16.57
N ALA A 33 -4.51 2.06 -17.86
CA ALA A 33 -4.64 1.02 -18.87
C ALA A 33 -3.66 -0.16 -18.68
N ASP A 34 -2.51 0.05 -18.03
CA ASP A 34 -1.53 -1.01 -17.80
C ASP A 34 -2.00 -2.01 -16.74
N ILE A 35 -2.72 -1.53 -15.72
CA ILE A 35 -3.20 -2.37 -14.63
C ILE A 35 -4.57 -2.99 -14.93
N GLN A 36 -5.34 -2.46 -15.89
CA GLN A 36 -6.70 -2.90 -16.16
C GLN A 36 -6.82 -4.40 -16.46
N PRO A 37 -5.96 -5.01 -17.32
CA PRO A 37 -6.01 -6.45 -17.56
C PRO A 37 -5.75 -7.28 -16.30
N VAL A 38 -4.87 -6.81 -15.41
CA VAL A 38 -4.57 -7.47 -14.14
C VAL A 38 -5.75 -7.36 -13.17
N LEU A 39 -6.40 -6.19 -13.13
CA LEU A 39 -7.62 -6.00 -12.34
C LEU A 39 -8.78 -6.87 -12.83
N ASP A 40 -8.86 -7.11 -14.13
CA ASP A 40 -9.87 -7.99 -14.72
C ASP A 40 -9.58 -9.46 -14.34
N GLU A 41 -8.33 -9.92 -14.44
CA GLU A 41 -7.95 -11.28 -13.99
C GLU A 41 -8.19 -11.48 -12.49
N ILE A 42 -7.76 -10.53 -11.65
CA ILE A 42 -7.94 -10.61 -10.19
C ILE A 42 -9.43 -10.59 -9.81
N ALA A 43 -10.29 -9.93 -10.58
CA ALA A 43 -11.73 -9.91 -10.33
C ALA A 43 -12.38 -11.29 -10.52
N ASP A 44 -11.76 -12.20 -11.27
CA ASP A 44 -12.22 -13.58 -11.42
C ASP A 44 -11.83 -14.48 -10.24
N TYR A 45 -10.95 -14.01 -9.34
CA TYR A 45 -10.53 -14.79 -8.17
C TYR A 45 -11.66 -14.81 -7.12
N PRO A 46 -12.20 -15.99 -6.74
CA PRO A 46 -13.36 -16.08 -5.86
C PRO A 46 -13.13 -15.55 -4.44
N SER A 47 -11.87 -15.35 -4.04
CA SER A 47 -11.51 -14.79 -2.74
C SER A 47 -11.42 -13.26 -2.73
N ILE A 48 -11.59 -12.60 -3.89
CA ILE A 48 -11.42 -11.16 -4.04
C ILE A 48 -12.69 -10.55 -4.61
N THR A 49 -13.16 -9.47 -3.99
CA THR A 49 -14.23 -8.63 -4.51
C THR A 49 -13.65 -7.36 -5.09
N ARG A 50 -13.98 -7.04 -6.33
CA ARG A 50 -13.67 -5.76 -6.97
C ARG A 50 -14.89 -4.83 -6.95
N GLU A 51 -14.67 -3.57 -6.63
CA GLU A 51 -15.70 -2.52 -6.67
C GLU A 51 -15.14 -1.23 -7.26
N THR A 52 -15.82 -0.65 -8.24
CA THR A 52 -15.56 0.73 -8.67
C THR A 52 -16.10 1.70 -7.61
N ILE A 53 -15.20 2.35 -6.88
CA ILE A 53 -15.58 3.26 -5.78
C ILE A 53 -15.83 4.69 -6.25
N GLY A 54 -15.43 5.03 -7.47
CA GLY A 54 -15.64 6.34 -8.08
C GLY A 54 -14.77 6.56 -9.30
N TYR A 55 -14.61 7.83 -9.68
CA TYR A 55 -13.87 8.23 -10.87
C TYR A 55 -12.95 9.42 -10.57
N SER A 56 -11.82 9.49 -11.27
CA SER A 56 -10.89 10.61 -11.25
C SER A 56 -11.47 11.87 -11.93
N CYS A 57 -10.72 12.98 -11.90
CA CYS A 57 -11.10 14.21 -12.58
C CYS A 57 -11.40 14.01 -14.08
N THR A 58 -10.63 13.15 -14.76
CA THR A 58 -10.83 12.85 -16.19
C THR A 58 -11.77 11.68 -16.46
N GLY A 59 -12.43 11.14 -15.42
CA GLY A 59 -13.42 10.08 -15.55
C GLY A 59 -12.84 8.66 -15.61
N LYS A 60 -11.58 8.45 -15.20
CA LYS A 60 -11.01 7.09 -15.08
C LYS A 60 -11.52 6.43 -13.81
N SER A 61 -11.86 5.15 -13.89
CA SER A 61 -12.39 4.44 -12.73
C SER A 61 -11.32 4.26 -11.66
N ILE A 62 -11.74 4.39 -10.40
CA ILE A 62 -10.92 4.07 -9.24
C ILE A 62 -11.56 2.86 -8.59
N GLU A 63 -10.77 1.80 -8.47
CA GLU A 63 -11.23 0.48 -8.03
C GLU A 63 -10.74 0.18 -6.62
N ARG A 64 -11.50 -0.61 -5.88
CA ARG A 64 -11.12 -1.19 -4.59
C ARG A 64 -11.22 -2.71 -4.67
N LEU A 65 -10.15 -3.39 -4.28
CA LEU A 65 -10.07 -4.84 -4.16
C LEU A 65 -10.18 -5.22 -2.68
N SER A 66 -11.01 -6.21 -2.37
CA SER A 66 -11.28 -6.64 -0.99
C SER A 66 -11.10 -8.13 -0.81
N MET A 67 -10.51 -8.55 0.32
CA MET A 67 -10.30 -9.97 0.66
C MET A 67 -10.46 -10.19 2.17
N GLY A 68 -11.06 -11.32 2.55
CA GLY A 68 -11.30 -11.67 3.96
C GLY A 68 -12.59 -11.09 4.53
N SER A 69 -12.88 -11.44 5.79
CA SER A 69 -14.11 -11.10 6.51
C SER A 69 -13.88 -10.91 8.02
N GLY A 70 -12.62 -10.80 8.44
CA GLY A 70 -12.28 -10.67 9.84
C GLY A 70 -12.45 -9.25 10.41
N PRO A 71 -12.48 -9.12 11.74
CA PRO A 71 -12.79 -7.87 12.41
C PRO A 71 -11.69 -6.82 12.32
N LEU A 72 -10.43 -7.19 12.04
CA LEU A 72 -9.35 -6.22 11.84
C LEU A 72 -9.41 -5.67 10.42
N ILE A 73 -9.83 -4.41 10.28
CA ILE A 73 -10.01 -3.79 8.96
C ILE A 73 -8.73 -3.04 8.58
N ILE A 74 -8.14 -3.43 7.44
CA ILE A 74 -6.97 -2.77 6.85
C ILE A 74 -7.38 -2.10 5.55
N LEU A 75 -7.06 -0.81 5.43
CA LEU A 75 -7.17 -0.07 4.16
C LEU A 75 -5.76 0.26 3.67
N ALA A 76 -5.45 -0.02 2.41
CA ALA A 76 -4.22 0.41 1.77
C ALA A 76 -4.52 1.08 0.44
N TRP A 77 -3.67 2.03 0.03
CA TRP A 77 -3.73 2.60 -1.31
C TRP A 77 -2.34 2.89 -1.84
N THR A 78 -2.22 2.88 -3.16
CA THR A 78 -1.00 3.11 -3.93
C THR A 78 -1.23 4.19 -4.99
N GLN A 79 -0.14 4.69 -5.59
CA GLN A 79 -0.17 5.70 -6.65
C GLN A 79 -1.12 6.87 -6.34
N MET A 80 -1.08 7.42 -5.12
CA MET A 80 -1.69 8.72 -4.87
C MET A 80 -0.88 9.84 -5.53
N HIS A 81 0.43 9.62 -5.63
CA HIS A 81 1.31 10.29 -6.58
C HIS A 81 1.40 9.39 -7.82
N GLY A 82 1.12 9.94 -8.99
CA GLY A 82 0.99 9.13 -10.20
C GLY A 82 2.31 8.50 -10.66
N ASP A 83 3.42 9.14 -10.32
CA ASP A 83 4.82 8.81 -10.64
C ASP A 83 5.46 7.79 -9.66
N GLU A 84 4.67 7.11 -8.83
CA GLU A 84 5.16 6.16 -7.82
C GLU A 84 4.51 4.76 -7.98
N PRO A 85 4.87 4.01 -9.04
CA PRO A 85 4.18 2.79 -9.45
C PRO A 85 4.54 1.52 -8.66
N THR A 86 5.66 1.52 -7.92
CA THR A 86 6.25 0.28 -7.36
C THR A 86 5.26 -0.45 -6.46
N ALA A 87 4.57 0.29 -5.59
CA ALA A 87 3.61 -0.30 -4.67
C ALA A 87 2.39 -0.91 -5.39
N THR A 88 1.95 -0.32 -6.51
CA THR A 88 0.83 -0.84 -7.30
C THR A 88 1.14 -2.22 -7.86
N ALA A 89 2.32 -2.41 -8.45
CA ALA A 89 2.76 -3.73 -8.90
C ALA A 89 2.80 -4.73 -7.74
N ALA A 90 3.47 -4.34 -6.65
CA ALA A 90 3.66 -5.21 -5.49
C ALA A 90 2.34 -5.67 -4.84
N VAL A 91 1.35 -4.78 -4.69
CA VAL A 91 0.07 -5.17 -4.06
C VAL A 91 -0.78 -6.07 -4.95
N LEU A 92 -0.72 -5.89 -6.28
CA LEU A 92 -1.44 -6.76 -7.23
C LEU A 92 -0.82 -8.15 -7.27
N ASP A 93 0.51 -8.26 -7.34
CA ASP A 93 1.23 -9.53 -7.19
C ASP A 93 0.91 -10.21 -5.85
N TRP A 94 0.91 -9.43 -4.76
CA TRP A 94 0.62 -9.94 -3.43
C TRP A 94 -0.80 -10.49 -3.29
N LEU A 95 -1.79 -9.82 -3.88
CA LEU A 95 -3.17 -10.32 -3.90
C LEU A 95 -3.31 -11.67 -4.61
N LYS A 96 -2.57 -11.89 -5.70
CA LYS A 96 -2.51 -13.19 -6.36
C LYS A 96 -1.87 -14.25 -5.46
N LEU A 97 -0.77 -13.92 -4.78
CA LEU A 97 -0.15 -14.85 -3.82
C LEU A 97 -1.07 -15.18 -2.64
N LEU A 98 -1.82 -14.21 -2.11
CA LEU A 98 -2.81 -14.43 -1.07
C LEU A 98 -3.95 -15.35 -1.56
N HIS A 99 -4.43 -15.13 -2.78
CA HIS A 99 -5.41 -16.01 -3.41
C HIS A 99 -4.87 -17.45 -3.53
N LEU A 100 -3.64 -17.62 -4.04
CA LEU A 100 -3.00 -18.94 -4.12
C LEU A 100 -2.78 -19.58 -2.76
N ASN A 101 -2.54 -18.79 -1.70
CA ASN A 101 -2.44 -19.33 -0.35
C ASN A 101 -3.76 -19.95 0.12
N SER A 102 -4.90 -19.37 -0.28
CA SER A 102 -6.23 -19.93 0.05
C SER A 102 -6.49 -21.30 -0.58
N THR A 103 -5.80 -21.63 -1.67
CA THR A 103 -5.97 -22.89 -2.42
C THR A 103 -4.85 -23.90 -2.20
N SER A 104 -3.62 -23.44 -1.94
CA SER A 104 -2.40 -24.27 -1.93
C SER A 104 -1.47 -24.02 -0.73
N ASN A 105 -1.83 -23.12 0.19
CA ASN A 105 -1.00 -22.71 1.33
C ASN A 105 0.43 -22.26 0.94
N SER A 106 0.56 -21.62 -0.23
CA SER A 106 1.83 -21.19 -0.83
C SER A 106 2.66 -20.21 0.02
N LEU A 107 2.02 -19.45 0.90
CA LEU A 107 2.67 -18.47 1.79
C LEU A 107 2.86 -18.98 3.23
N ALA A 108 2.40 -20.20 3.54
CA ALA A 108 2.33 -20.73 4.89
C ALA A 108 1.59 -19.80 5.88
N LEU A 109 0.70 -18.94 5.37
CA LEU A 109 -0.20 -18.16 6.21
C LEU A 109 -1.26 -19.10 6.77
N GLY A 110 -1.54 -19.00 8.06
CA GLY A 110 -2.58 -19.78 8.72
C GLY A 110 -3.88 -19.71 7.91
N SER A 111 -4.52 -20.86 7.66
CA SER A 111 -5.70 -20.96 6.79
C SER A 111 -6.88 -20.09 7.26
N ASP A 112 -6.84 -19.63 8.51
CA ASP A 112 -7.84 -18.80 9.18
C ASP A 112 -7.56 -17.29 9.10
N TRP A 113 -6.46 -16.84 8.49
CA TRP A 113 -6.08 -15.41 8.49
C TRP A 113 -7.19 -14.50 7.93
N THR A 114 -7.96 -14.97 6.95
CA THR A 114 -9.08 -14.25 6.34
C THR A 114 -10.25 -14.04 7.32
N SER A 115 -10.35 -14.85 8.38
CA SER A 115 -11.32 -14.66 9.47
C SER A 115 -10.85 -13.67 10.53
N LEU A 116 -9.56 -13.30 10.51
CA LEU A 116 -8.95 -12.34 11.42
C LEU A 116 -8.87 -10.94 10.81
N VAL A 117 -8.68 -10.85 9.49
CA VAL A 117 -8.45 -9.61 8.76
C VAL A 117 -9.45 -9.43 7.62
N THR A 118 -9.94 -8.20 7.44
CA THR A 118 -10.55 -7.74 6.20
C THR A 118 -9.62 -6.73 5.55
N LEU A 119 -9.15 -7.04 4.34
CA LEU A 119 -8.23 -6.22 3.57
C LEU A 119 -8.98 -5.45 2.49
N HIS A 120 -8.71 -4.17 2.37
CA HIS A 120 -9.19 -3.29 1.30
C HIS A 120 -8.00 -2.57 0.66
N ILE A 121 -7.84 -2.69 -0.66
CA ILE A 121 -6.74 -2.08 -1.41
C ILE A 121 -7.31 -1.23 -2.54
N ILE A 122 -6.85 0.02 -2.65
CA ILE A 122 -7.06 0.89 -3.81
C ILE A 122 -5.75 0.92 -4.60
N PRO A 123 -5.60 0.12 -5.67
CA PRO A 123 -4.32 -0.07 -6.36
C PRO A 123 -3.91 1.11 -7.24
N MET A 124 -4.76 2.12 -7.45
CA MET A 124 -4.36 3.36 -8.13
C MET A 124 -5.33 4.47 -7.74
N LEU A 125 -4.93 5.33 -6.81
CA LEU A 125 -5.79 6.42 -6.35
C LEU A 125 -5.78 7.61 -7.32
N ASN A 126 -4.66 7.88 -7.99
CA ASN A 126 -4.48 9.01 -8.91
C ASN A 126 -4.20 8.54 -10.34
N PRO A 127 -5.19 7.92 -11.03
CA PRO A 127 -4.98 7.46 -12.40
C PRO A 127 -4.71 8.61 -13.37
N ASP A 128 -5.14 9.84 -13.06
CA ASP A 128 -4.85 11.01 -13.89
C ASP A 128 -3.39 11.43 -13.79
N GLY A 129 -2.83 11.48 -12.57
CA GLY A 129 -1.39 11.69 -12.38
C GLY A 129 -0.57 10.58 -13.01
N ALA A 130 -1.04 9.33 -12.91
CA ALA A 130 -0.39 8.18 -13.53
C ALA A 130 -0.31 8.32 -15.06
N GLU A 131 -1.35 8.80 -15.75
CA GLU A 131 -1.23 9.02 -17.22
C GLU A 131 -0.10 10.00 -17.59
N ARG A 132 0.13 11.01 -16.75
CA ARG A 132 1.10 12.08 -16.99
C ARG A 132 2.45 11.90 -16.30
N ASP A 133 2.66 10.76 -15.63
CA ASP A 133 3.87 10.48 -14.84
C ASP A 133 4.21 11.64 -13.89
N THR A 134 3.24 11.97 -13.03
CA THR A 134 3.35 13.13 -12.15
C THR A 134 2.74 12.91 -10.78
N ARG A 135 3.37 13.54 -9.79
CA ARG A 135 2.93 13.57 -8.40
C ARG A 135 1.51 14.07 -8.17
N VAL A 136 1.04 15.01 -9.00
CA VAL A 136 -0.24 15.73 -8.77
C VAL A 136 -1.39 15.15 -9.60
N ASN A 137 -2.63 15.39 -9.21
CA ASN A 137 -3.79 14.99 -10.02
C ASN A 137 -3.98 15.92 -11.23
N GLU A 138 -5.03 15.71 -12.04
CA GLU A 138 -5.36 16.55 -13.21
C GLU A 138 -5.48 18.04 -12.86
N GLN A 139 -5.96 18.37 -11.67
CA GLN A 139 -6.13 19.76 -11.21
C GLN A 139 -4.82 20.40 -10.75
N GLY A 140 -3.69 19.69 -10.81
CA GLY A 140 -2.40 20.15 -10.30
C GLY A 140 -2.29 20.08 -8.76
N ILE A 141 -3.20 19.36 -8.10
CA ILE A 141 -3.24 19.25 -6.63
C ILE A 141 -2.53 17.97 -6.19
N ASP A 142 -1.63 18.09 -5.21
CA ASP A 142 -1.07 16.94 -4.49
C ASP A 142 -2.15 16.39 -3.54
N ILE A 143 -2.70 15.21 -3.86
CA ILE A 143 -3.76 14.56 -3.07
C ILE A 143 -3.29 14.32 -1.62
N ASN A 144 -1.99 14.11 -1.39
CA ASN A 144 -1.40 13.93 -0.06
C ASN A 144 -1.27 15.24 0.74
N ARG A 145 -1.79 16.34 0.19
CA ARG A 145 -1.94 17.65 0.84
C ARG A 145 -3.38 18.15 0.85
N ASP A 146 -4.32 17.30 0.41
CA ASP A 146 -5.73 17.63 0.23
C ASP A 146 -6.64 16.97 1.29
N ALA A 147 -6.10 16.20 2.23
CA ALA A 147 -6.88 15.42 3.20
C ALA A 147 -7.83 16.28 4.09
N LYS A 148 -7.52 17.57 4.28
CA LYS A 148 -8.37 18.52 5.05
C LYS A 148 -9.35 19.30 4.19
N GLN A 149 -8.95 19.66 2.96
CA GLN A 149 -9.75 20.53 2.10
C GLN A 149 -10.67 19.74 1.17
N LEU A 150 -10.28 18.51 0.82
CA LEU A 150 -11.05 17.57 0.01
C LEU A 150 -11.49 18.21 -1.33
N GLN A 151 -10.59 18.96 -1.96
CA GLN A 151 -10.81 19.67 -3.21
C GLN A 151 -10.85 18.71 -4.41
N THR A 152 -10.05 17.65 -4.36
CA THR A 152 -9.92 16.65 -5.42
C THR A 152 -11.02 15.60 -5.33
N PRO A 153 -11.56 15.09 -6.45
CA PRO A 153 -12.45 13.93 -6.41
C PRO A 153 -11.75 12.70 -5.81
N GLU A 154 -10.47 12.48 -6.11
CA GLU A 154 -9.68 11.37 -5.56
C GLU A 154 -9.58 11.47 -4.02
N GLY A 155 -9.28 12.66 -3.49
CA GLY A 155 -9.22 12.91 -2.05
C GLY A 155 -10.57 12.72 -1.35
N ARG A 156 -11.67 13.19 -1.96
CA ARG A 156 -13.04 12.94 -1.45
C ARG A 156 -13.38 11.46 -1.44
N LEU A 157 -13.03 10.73 -2.50
CA LEU A 157 -13.27 9.30 -2.61
C LEU A 157 -12.51 8.53 -1.53
N LEU A 158 -11.21 8.81 -1.34
CA LEU A 158 -10.42 8.20 -0.27
C LEU A 158 -11.02 8.50 1.10
N TRP A 159 -11.41 9.75 1.36
CA TRP A 159 -12.04 10.11 2.64
C TRP A 159 -13.35 9.37 2.86
N GLN A 160 -14.19 9.23 1.83
CA GLN A 160 -15.40 8.43 1.89
C GLN A 160 -15.09 6.97 2.26
N GLN A 161 -14.08 6.35 1.65
CA GLN A 161 -13.67 4.99 2.01
C GLN A 161 -13.22 4.88 3.47
N VAL A 162 -12.44 5.85 3.98
CA VAL A 162 -12.06 5.89 5.40
C VAL A 162 -13.30 5.98 6.31
N GLN A 163 -14.27 6.83 5.97
CA GLN A 163 -15.50 7.01 6.76
C GLN A 163 -16.40 5.77 6.74
N THR A 164 -16.51 5.11 5.58
CA THR A 164 -17.34 3.92 5.39
C THR A 164 -16.71 2.69 6.04
N LEU A 165 -15.42 2.45 5.80
CA LEU A 165 -14.73 1.23 6.22
C LEU A 165 -14.22 1.30 7.66
N LYS A 166 -13.96 2.52 8.17
CA LYS A 166 -13.41 2.78 9.53
C LYS A 166 -12.23 1.84 9.86
N PRO A 167 -11.15 1.86 9.04
CA PRO A 167 -10.06 0.91 9.19
C PRO A 167 -9.36 1.06 10.55
N ASP A 168 -8.97 -0.08 11.13
CA ASP A 168 -8.10 -0.11 12.31
C ASP A 168 -6.68 0.36 11.99
N VAL A 169 -6.24 0.11 10.75
CA VAL A 169 -4.93 0.49 10.22
C VAL A 169 -5.07 0.90 8.76
N ALA A 170 -4.45 2.01 8.41
CA ALA A 170 -4.42 2.54 7.06
C ALA A 170 -2.98 2.65 6.54
N PHE A 171 -2.68 2.09 5.37
CA PHE A 171 -1.37 2.15 4.72
C PHE A 171 -1.41 3.06 3.49
N ASN A 172 -0.57 4.08 3.53
CA ASN A 172 -0.29 4.94 2.38
C ASN A 172 1.04 4.52 1.78
N LEU A 173 1.04 3.94 0.58
CA LEU A 173 2.21 3.33 -0.03
C LEU A 173 2.80 4.26 -1.11
N HIS A 174 4.08 4.58 -0.96
CA HIS A 174 4.84 5.53 -1.79
C HIS A 174 6.13 4.89 -2.25
N ASP A 175 6.67 5.41 -3.34
CA ASP A 175 8.03 5.07 -3.76
C ASP A 175 9.05 5.85 -2.92
N GLN A 176 10.28 5.32 -2.86
CA GLN A 176 11.41 5.98 -2.22
C GLN A 176 12.41 6.40 -3.29
N ASN A 177 12.98 7.59 -3.14
CA ASN A 177 14.06 8.00 -4.02
C ASN A 177 15.28 7.09 -3.81
N PRO A 178 15.81 6.46 -4.87
CA PRO A 178 16.89 5.45 -4.76
C PRO A 178 18.21 6.02 -4.22
N TYR A 179 18.36 7.34 -4.16
CA TYR A 179 19.54 8.00 -3.60
C TYR A 179 19.51 8.19 -2.08
N TYR A 180 18.41 7.84 -1.39
CA TYR A 180 18.38 7.88 0.07
C TYR A 180 19.03 6.63 0.68
N SER A 181 19.84 6.85 1.72
CA SER A 181 20.43 5.79 2.54
C SER A 181 19.68 5.57 3.85
N ALA A 182 19.77 4.37 4.41
CA ALA A 182 19.30 4.07 5.75
C ALA A 182 20.28 4.64 6.79
N GLY A 183 20.06 5.90 7.16
CA GLY A 183 20.97 6.66 8.03
C GLY A 183 22.31 7.00 7.34
N PRO A 184 23.37 7.30 8.09
CA PRO A 184 24.68 7.65 7.54
C PRO A 184 25.46 6.38 7.11
N THR A 185 24.85 5.52 6.31
CA THR A 185 25.44 4.27 5.82
C THR A 185 25.47 4.23 4.29
N ALA A 186 26.19 3.26 3.71
CA ALA A 186 26.18 3.04 2.27
C ALA A 186 24.95 2.24 1.79
N TYR A 187 24.11 1.76 2.71
CA TYR A 187 22.95 0.93 2.37
C TYR A 187 21.76 1.81 1.96
N PRO A 188 21.13 1.57 0.80
CA PRO A 188 19.92 2.29 0.40
C PRO A 188 18.77 2.05 1.39
N ALA A 189 17.93 3.06 1.57
CA ALA A 189 16.70 2.96 2.36
C ALA A 189 15.60 2.23 1.56
N THR A 190 15.74 0.92 1.38
CA THR A 190 14.83 0.08 0.58
C THR A 190 13.37 0.19 1.05
N ILE A 191 13.14 0.23 2.37
CA ILE A 191 11.82 0.51 2.96
C ILE A 191 12.00 1.58 4.03
N ALA A 192 11.12 2.58 4.06
CA ALA A 192 11.11 3.59 5.10
C ALA A 192 9.71 3.75 5.70
N PHE A 193 9.63 3.72 7.03
CA PHE A 193 8.36 3.82 7.75
C PHE A 193 8.09 5.22 8.29
N LEU A 194 6.80 5.57 8.37
CA LEU A 194 6.32 6.80 8.98
C LEU A 194 4.98 6.59 9.69
N ALA A 195 4.91 7.01 10.96
CA ALA A 195 3.64 7.27 11.65
C ALA A 195 3.46 8.79 11.73
N PRO A 196 2.69 9.41 10.80
CA PRO A 196 2.69 10.86 10.61
C PRO A 196 2.21 11.58 11.88
N ALA A 197 2.82 12.73 12.16
CA ALA A 197 2.33 13.63 13.20
C ALA A 197 1.09 14.36 12.68
N PHE A 198 0.01 14.35 13.46
CA PHE A 198 -1.24 15.05 13.12
C PHE A 198 -1.37 16.42 13.83
N HIS A 199 -0.43 16.74 14.73
CA HIS A 199 -0.41 18.00 15.48
C HIS A 199 1.03 18.54 15.63
N PRO A 200 1.25 19.87 15.69
CA PRO A 200 2.58 20.48 15.79
C PRO A 200 3.45 20.01 16.96
N ASP A 201 2.84 19.70 18.11
CA ASP A 201 3.55 19.20 19.30
C ASP A 201 3.99 17.73 19.18
N LYS A 202 3.63 17.07 18.07
CA LYS A 202 3.93 15.67 17.79
C LYS A 202 3.50 14.72 18.91
N HIS A 203 2.45 15.03 19.66
CA HIS A 203 1.94 14.11 20.67
C HIS A 203 1.52 12.77 20.03
N VAL A 204 1.51 11.72 20.86
CA VAL A 204 1.21 10.36 20.43
C VAL A 204 -0.11 9.97 21.08
N ASP A 205 -1.17 10.04 20.30
CA ASP A 205 -2.47 9.51 20.68
C ASP A 205 -2.52 7.97 20.47
N ALA A 206 -3.66 7.36 20.80
CA ALA A 206 -3.81 5.91 20.70
C ALA A 206 -3.65 5.38 19.26
N PRO A 207 -4.27 5.97 18.22
CA PRO A 207 -4.03 5.58 16.82
C PRO A 207 -2.56 5.67 16.40
N ARG A 208 -1.88 6.78 16.70
CA ARG A 208 -0.47 6.96 16.33
C ARG A 208 0.44 6.03 17.14
N LEU A 209 0.12 5.73 18.40
CA LEU A 209 0.84 4.73 19.19
C LEU A 209 0.72 3.34 18.55
N ARG A 210 -0.50 2.93 18.17
CA ARG A 210 -0.74 1.66 17.48
C ARG A 210 0.06 1.57 16.18
N ALA A 211 0.06 2.62 15.37
CA ALA A 211 0.86 2.68 14.13
C ALA A 211 2.36 2.53 14.41
N LYS A 212 2.89 3.23 15.42
CA LYS A 212 4.31 3.11 15.83
C LYS A 212 4.67 1.70 16.30
N GLN A 213 3.78 1.05 17.07
CA GLN A 213 3.98 -0.32 17.53
C GLN A 213 3.97 -1.31 16.37
N LEU A 214 3.03 -1.16 15.43
CA LEU A 214 2.98 -1.98 14.22
C LEU A 214 4.24 -1.80 13.37
N ILE A 215 4.67 -0.56 13.14
CA ILE A 215 5.93 -0.26 12.44
C ILE A 215 7.12 -0.91 13.12
N ALA A 216 7.20 -0.88 14.45
CA ALA A 216 8.28 -1.53 15.19
C ALA A 216 8.31 -3.04 14.96
N CYS A 217 7.14 -3.70 14.97
CA CYS A 217 7.02 -5.13 14.66
C CYS A 217 7.39 -5.45 13.19
N MET A 218 6.93 -4.63 12.24
CA MET A 218 7.26 -4.78 10.83
C MET A 218 8.76 -4.61 10.58
N ALA A 219 9.38 -3.58 11.18
CA ALA A 219 10.81 -3.32 11.05
C ALA A 219 11.65 -4.46 11.66
N ASP A 220 11.28 -4.97 12.85
CA ASP A 220 11.91 -6.12 13.49
C ASP A 220 11.84 -7.36 12.57
N THR A 221 10.66 -7.64 12.02
CA THR A 221 10.42 -8.77 11.11
C THR A 221 11.24 -8.65 9.82
N LEU A 222 11.16 -7.49 9.15
CA LEU A 222 11.83 -7.24 7.87
C LEU A 222 13.36 -7.16 8.00
N SER A 223 13.88 -6.79 9.16
CA SER A 223 15.33 -6.70 9.40
C SER A 223 16.06 -8.02 9.16
N HIS A 224 15.34 -9.15 9.20
CA HIS A 224 15.86 -10.46 8.86
C HIS A 224 16.34 -10.54 7.40
N TRP A 225 15.58 -9.98 6.46
CA TRP A 225 15.91 -10.00 5.02
C TRP A 225 16.53 -8.69 4.53
N LEU A 226 16.26 -7.57 5.22
CA LEU A 226 16.70 -6.23 4.87
C LEU A 226 17.59 -5.62 5.99
N PRO A 227 18.66 -6.30 6.45
CA PRO A 227 19.51 -5.77 7.50
C PRO A 227 20.13 -4.44 7.04
N CYS A 228 20.01 -3.40 7.85
CA CYS A 228 20.52 -2.06 7.54
C CYS A 228 19.87 -1.35 6.34
N HIS A 229 18.76 -1.86 5.78
CA HIS A 229 18.05 -1.27 4.63
C HIS A 229 16.70 -0.64 5.00
N ILE A 230 16.41 -0.50 6.30
CA ILE A 230 15.15 0.05 6.82
C ILE A 230 15.39 1.45 7.38
N GLY A 231 14.69 2.44 6.82
CA GLY A 231 14.72 3.83 7.24
C GLY A 231 13.50 4.26 8.06
N ARG A 232 13.58 5.46 8.63
CA ARG A 232 12.45 6.18 9.21
C ARG A 232 12.39 7.56 8.58
N TYR A 233 11.24 7.93 8.01
CA TYR A 233 11.04 9.28 7.48
C TYR A 233 11.01 10.32 8.60
N ASP A 234 11.31 11.57 8.23
CA ASP A 234 11.10 12.70 9.12
C ASP A 234 9.62 12.82 9.48
N ASP A 235 9.34 12.99 10.77
CA ASP A 235 7.99 13.10 11.32
C ASP A 235 7.60 14.55 11.63
N THR A 236 8.31 15.51 11.02
CA THR A 236 7.94 16.93 11.08
C THR A 236 6.50 17.14 10.65
N TYR A 237 5.75 17.83 11.51
CA TYR A 237 4.35 18.12 11.27
C TYR A 237 4.20 19.02 10.03
N SER A 238 3.25 18.66 9.17
CA SER A 238 2.85 19.44 8.02
C SER A 238 1.43 19.96 8.27
N LEU A 239 1.25 21.29 8.25
CA LEU A 239 -0.08 21.93 8.37
C LEU A 239 -1.09 21.42 7.33
N ARG A 240 -0.58 20.97 6.18
CA ARG A 240 -1.34 20.51 5.02
C ARG A 240 -1.63 19.00 5.04
N SER A 241 -1.06 18.28 6.00
CA SER A 241 -1.24 16.83 6.20
C SER A 241 -2.18 16.55 7.37
#